data_AF-A0A519Z7W5-F1
#
_entry.id   AF-A0A519Z7W5-F1
#
_cell.length_a   1.000
_cell.length_b   1.000
_cell.length_c   1.000
_cell.angle_alpha   90.00
_cell.angle_beta   90.00
_cell.angle_gamma   90.00
#
_symmetry.space_group_name_H-M   'P 1'
#
loop_
_entity.id
_entity.type
_entity.pdbx_description
1 polymer ?
#
loop_
_entity_poly.entity_id
_entity_poly.type
_entity_poly.pdbx_seq_one_letter_code
_entity_poly.pdbx_strand_id
1 'polypeptide(L)'
;MWYAHLISSLRASGIDVDLLPGNYRLLSIADKKLVIHLVSLDSAYQPEELVALQDQFRDNGIFLVHLWEDVWETRSIQVLGRIQSLLGLNKQIHARKTKVTVISQADADAFLHANHIQASAKAKYRFALVADNTIVSVACFSNLRLMRKMGPAYKSAEVIRFASLIGYTVTGGFSKLMKYFIRHYSP
;
A
#
# COMPACT_ATOMS: atom_id res chain seq x y z
N MET A 1 0.80 7.19 -24.59
CA MET A 1 0.88 7.94 -23.32
C MET A 1 0.38 7.04 -22.20
N TRP A 2 1.16 6.88 -21.12
CA TRP A 2 0.89 5.93 -20.04
C TRP A 2 -0.47 6.14 -19.33
N TYR A 3 -0.98 7.38 -19.30
CA TYR A 3 -2.31 7.70 -18.76
C TYR A 3 -3.43 6.97 -19.50
N ALA A 4 -3.33 6.84 -20.83
CA ALA A 4 -4.33 6.12 -21.62
C ALA A 4 -4.32 4.63 -21.28
N HIS A 5 -3.13 4.07 -20.99
CA HIS A 5 -2.99 2.71 -20.52
C HIS A 5 -3.69 2.55 -19.16
N LEU A 6 -3.43 3.43 -18.18
CA LEU A 6 -4.12 3.43 -16.89
C LEU A 6 -5.65 3.48 -17.04
N ILE A 7 -6.17 4.43 -17.82
CA ILE A 7 -7.61 4.58 -18.04
C ILE A 7 -8.19 3.30 -18.67
N SER A 8 -7.51 2.73 -19.66
CA SER A 8 -7.96 1.48 -20.29
C SER A 8 -7.95 0.29 -19.31
N SER A 9 -6.93 0.18 -18.44
CA SER A 9 -6.85 -0.88 -17.43
C SER A 9 -7.93 -0.76 -16.35
N LEU A 10 -8.24 0.48 -15.93
CA LEU A 10 -9.34 0.75 -14.99
C LEU A 10 -10.69 0.37 -15.60
N ARG A 11 -10.97 0.81 -16.83
CA ARG A 11 -12.20 0.46 -17.55
C ARG A 11 -12.34 -1.04 -17.81
N ALA A 12 -11.25 -1.72 -18.16
CA ALA A 12 -11.22 -3.17 -18.31
C ALA A 12 -11.53 -3.91 -16.99
N SER A 13 -11.29 -3.26 -15.85
CA SER A 13 -11.65 -3.76 -14.52
C SER A 13 -13.06 -3.34 -14.07
N GLY A 14 -13.86 -2.75 -14.96
CA GLY A 14 -15.21 -2.24 -14.65
C GLY A 14 -15.23 -0.98 -13.79
N ILE A 15 -14.12 -0.23 -13.75
CA ILE A 15 -14.00 1.03 -13.02
C ILE A 15 -14.21 2.18 -14.00
N ASP A 16 -15.30 2.91 -13.83
CA ASP A 16 -15.56 4.12 -14.58
C ASP A 16 -14.65 5.26 -14.14
N VAL A 17 -14.22 6.05 -15.12
CA VAL A 17 -13.23 7.11 -14.95
C VAL A 17 -13.62 8.32 -15.77
N ASP A 18 -13.72 9.45 -15.08
CA ASP A 18 -13.95 10.76 -15.67
C ASP A 18 -12.70 11.64 -15.58
N LEU A 19 -12.36 12.30 -16.68
CA LEU A 19 -11.31 13.32 -16.66
C LEU A 19 -11.90 14.64 -16.16
N LEU A 20 -11.31 15.21 -15.10
CA LEU A 20 -11.73 16.52 -14.63
C LEU A 20 -11.03 17.63 -15.42
N PRO A 21 -11.71 18.74 -15.72
CA PRO A 21 -11.09 19.90 -16.34
C PRO A 21 -10.15 20.61 -15.36
N GLY A 22 -9.18 21.36 -15.90
CA GLY A 22 -8.28 22.21 -15.12
C GLY A 22 -6.82 22.05 -15.54
N ASN A 23 -5.93 22.65 -14.73
CA ASN A 23 -4.49 22.67 -15.01
C ASN A 23 -3.77 21.37 -14.63
N TYR A 24 -4.42 20.52 -13.81
CA TYR A 24 -3.91 19.22 -13.40
C TYR A 24 -4.59 18.11 -14.18
N ARG A 25 -3.86 17.02 -14.45
CA ARG A 25 -4.44 15.81 -15.06
C ARG A 25 -5.07 14.94 -13.99
N LEU A 26 -6.37 15.11 -13.78
CA LEU A 26 -7.11 14.47 -12.69
C LEU A 26 -8.13 13.46 -13.21
N LEU A 27 -8.07 12.25 -12.68
CA LEU A 27 -9.06 11.20 -12.93
C LEU A 27 -9.96 11.05 -11.72
N SER A 28 -11.25 11.27 -11.89
CA SER A 28 -12.27 11.03 -10.88
C SER A 28 -12.81 9.61 -10.99
N ILE A 29 -12.96 8.94 -9.85
CA ILE A 29 -13.46 7.57 -9.71
C ILE A 29 -14.47 7.51 -8.56
N ALA A 30 -15.45 6.62 -8.66
CA ALA A 30 -16.46 6.33 -7.62
C ALA A 30 -17.19 7.59 -7.13
N ASP A 31 -17.89 8.25 -8.05
CA ASP A 31 -18.68 9.47 -7.78
C ASP A 31 -17.88 10.56 -7.08
N LYS A 32 -16.63 10.77 -7.52
CA LYS A 32 -15.69 11.77 -6.98
C LYS A 32 -15.19 11.51 -5.55
N LYS A 33 -15.35 10.31 -4.99
CA LYS A 33 -14.78 9.99 -3.67
C LYS A 33 -13.26 9.75 -3.72
N LEU A 34 -12.76 9.28 -4.86
CA LEU A 34 -11.33 9.10 -5.13
C LEU A 34 -10.95 9.88 -6.39
N VAL A 35 -9.90 10.69 -6.29
CA VAL A 35 -9.31 11.38 -7.44
C VAL A 35 -7.83 11.01 -7.54
N ILE A 36 -7.38 10.70 -8.75
CA ILE A 36 -5.98 10.38 -9.03
C ILE A 36 -5.39 11.53 -9.85
N HIS A 37 -4.39 12.20 -9.30
CA HIS A 37 -3.57 13.15 -10.04
C HIS A 37 -2.43 12.41 -10.73
N LEU A 38 -2.37 12.52 -12.06
CA LEU A 38 -1.35 11.88 -12.88
C LEU A 38 -0.15 12.80 -13.06
N VAL A 39 0.97 12.44 -12.43
CA VAL A 39 2.18 13.26 -12.37
C VAL A 39 3.23 12.68 -13.32
N SER A 40 3.52 13.43 -14.39
CA SER A 40 4.59 13.10 -15.34
C SER A 40 5.97 13.35 -14.75
N LEU A 41 6.99 12.63 -15.23
CA LEU A 41 8.38 12.89 -14.82
C LEU A 41 8.93 14.23 -15.28
N ASP A 42 8.39 14.79 -16.37
CA ASP A 42 8.76 16.09 -16.91
C ASP A 42 7.95 17.26 -16.30
N SER A 43 7.10 16.98 -15.30
CA SER A 43 6.30 18.01 -14.64
C SER A 43 7.16 18.96 -13.81
N ALA A 44 6.81 20.25 -13.81
CA ALA A 44 7.53 21.29 -13.07
C ALA A 44 6.88 21.61 -11.70
N TYR A 45 6.00 20.74 -11.20
CA TYR A 45 5.28 20.98 -9.95
C TYR A 45 6.23 21.05 -8.76
N GLN A 46 6.04 22.07 -7.94
CA GLN A 46 6.70 22.16 -6.65
C GLN A 46 5.95 21.31 -5.60
N PRO A 47 6.64 20.77 -4.59
CA PRO A 47 6.00 19.97 -3.53
C PRO A 47 4.82 20.69 -2.86
N GLU A 48 4.91 22.00 -2.67
CA GLU A 48 3.88 22.82 -2.03
C GLU A 48 2.59 22.86 -2.85
N GLU A 49 2.68 22.84 -4.19
CA GLU A 49 1.52 22.80 -5.08
C GLU A 49 0.78 21.47 -4.96
N LEU A 50 1.51 20.36 -4.86
CA LEU A 50 0.92 19.02 -4.70
C LEU A 50 0.21 18.89 -3.35
N VAL A 51 0.83 19.41 -2.27
CA VAL A 51 0.22 19.45 -0.94
C VAL A 51 -1.05 20.31 -0.94
N ALA A 52 -0.99 21.52 -1.51
CA ALA A 52 -2.14 22.42 -1.60
C ALA A 52 -3.30 21.79 -2.39
N LEU A 53 -3.00 21.11 -3.50
CA LEU A 53 -4.00 20.37 -4.27
C LEU A 53 -4.64 19.25 -3.44
N GLN A 54 -3.84 18.47 -2.71
CA GLN A 54 -4.36 17.40 -1.86
C GLN A 54 -5.24 17.95 -0.72
N ASP A 55 -4.85 19.07 -0.12
CA ASP A 55 -5.62 19.75 0.92
C ASP A 55 -6.97 20.26 0.39
N GLN A 56 -6.97 20.89 -0.79
CA GLN A 56 -8.21 21.36 -1.44
C GLN A 56 -9.22 20.21 -1.64
N PHE A 57 -8.78 19.06 -2.14
CA PHE A 57 -9.68 17.91 -2.31
C PHE A 57 -10.12 17.34 -0.95
N ARG A 58 -9.21 17.26 0.03
CA ARG A 58 -9.52 16.77 1.38
C ARG A 58 -10.59 17.63 2.07
N ASP A 59 -10.53 18.95 1.94
CA ASP A 59 -11.49 19.88 2.54
C ASP A 59 -12.91 19.72 1.96
N ASN A 60 -13.00 19.15 0.75
CA ASN A 60 -14.26 18.76 0.11
C ASN A 60 -14.64 17.29 0.39
N GLY A 61 -13.94 16.60 1.29
CA GLY A 61 -14.18 15.20 1.63
C GLY A 61 -13.75 14.20 0.54
N ILE A 62 -12.90 14.64 -0.41
CA ILE A 62 -12.43 13.83 -1.53
C ILE A 62 -11.00 13.35 -1.25
N PHE A 63 -10.76 12.06 -1.47
CA PHE A 63 -9.41 11.51 -1.31
C PHE A 63 -8.61 11.65 -2.62
N LEU A 64 -7.60 12.52 -2.61
CA LEU A 64 -6.67 12.68 -3.73
C LEU A 64 -5.41 11.80 -3.55
N VAL A 65 -5.00 11.10 -4.61
CA VAL A 65 -3.73 10.38 -4.68
C VAL A 65 -2.91 10.88 -5.85
N HIS A 66 -1.63 11.20 -5.61
CA HIS A 66 -0.66 11.44 -6.67
C HIS A 66 -0.09 10.11 -7.18
N LEU A 67 -0.24 9.84 -8.48
CA LEU A 67 0.37 8.70 -9.16
C LEU A 67 1.44 9.22 -10.12
N TRP A 68 2.69 8.87 -9.82
CA TRP A 68 3.84 9.20 -10.65
C TRP A 68 3.99 8.22 -11.81
N GLU A 69 4.45 8.73 -12.94
CA GLU A 69 4.67 7.97 -14.17
C GLU A 69 5.63 6.78 -13.99
N ASP A 70 6.77 6.97 -13.34
CA ASP A 70 7.74 5.89 -13.07
C ASP A 70 7.14 4.75 -12.21
N VAL A 71 6.31 5.12 -11.25
CA VAL A 71 5.58 4.17 -10.42
C VAL A 71 4.58 3.38 -11.26
N TRP A 72 3.87 4.03 -12.19
CA TRP A 72 2.98 3.32 -13.11
C TRP A 72 3.74 2.36 -14.02
N GLU A 73 4.81 2.84 -14.66
CA GLU A 73 5.63 2.05 -15.59
C GLU A 73 6.24 0.81 -14.91
N THR A 74 6.63 0.92 -13.63
CA THR A 74 7.31 -0.17 -12.91
C THR A 74 6.40 -1.02 -12.03
N ARG A 75 5.22 -0.53 -11.66
CA ARG A 75 4.33 -1.13 -10.62
C ARG A 75 2.84 -1.06 -10.96
N SER A 76 2.46 -1.02 -12.24
CA SER A 76 1.06 -0.93 -12.68
C SER A 76 0.13 -1.95 -12.02
N ILE A 77 0.55 -3.21 -11.88
CA ILE A 77 -0.24 -4.26 -11.20
C ILE A 77 -0.53 -3.90 -9.74
N GLN A 78 0.47 -3.43 -8.99
CA GLN A 78 0.30 -3.04 -7.59
C GLN A 78 -0.52 -1.75 -7.46
N VAL A 79 -0.38 -0.82 -8.40
CA VAL A 79 -1.19 0.40 -8.47
C VAL A 79 -2.66 0.05 -8.64
N LEU A 80 -3.00 -0.82 -9.61
CA LEU A 80 -4.37 -1.28 -9.83
C LEU A 80 -4.93 -2.01 -8.61
N GLY A 81 -4.15 -2.92 -8.01
CA GLY A 81 -4.55 -3.61 -6.78
C GLY A 81 -4.82 -2.67 -5.61
N ARG A 82 -4.06 -1.59 -5.48
CA ARG A 82 -4.29 -0.55 -4.45
C ARG A 82 -5.53 0.28 -4.75
N ILE A 83 -5.78 0.65 -6.00
CA ILE A 83 -7.02 1.35 -6.40
C ILE A 83 -8.23 0.47 -6.10
N GLN A 84 -8.22 -0.81 -6.49
CA GLN A 84 -9.28 -1.76 -6.15
C GLN A 84 -9.51 -1.87 -4.64
N SER A 85 -8.43 -1.91 -3.84
CA SER A 85 -8.53 -1.90 -2.39
C SER A 85 -9.19 -0.64 -1.84
N LEU A 86 -8.84 0.54 -2.36
CA LEU A 86 -9.43 1.82 -1.95
C LEU A 86 -10.92 1.91 -2.31
N LEU A 87 -11.31 1.29 -3.41
CA LEU A 87 -12.70 1.19 -3.86
C LEU A 87 -13.50 0.09 -3.15
N GLY A 88 -12.86 -0.68 -2.26
CA GLY A 88 -13.52 -1.77 -1.53
C GLY A 88 -13.85 -3.01 -2.38
N LEU A 89 -13.22 -3.16 -3.54
CA LEU A 89 -13.48 -4.25 -4.50
C LEU A 89 -12.75 -5.56 -4.16
N ASN A 90 -11.86 -5.52 -3.17
CA ASN A 90 -11.08 -6.69 -2.75
C ASN A 90 -11.94 -7.74 -2.02
N LYS A 91 -11.60 -9.02 -2.22
CA LYS A 91 -12.15 -10.14 -1.45
C LYS A 91 -11.69 -10.05 0.01
N GLN A 92 -12.60 -10.24 0.95
CA GLN A 92 -12.27 -10.13 2.37
C GLN A 92 -11.87 -11.47 2.98
N ILE A 93 -10.79 -11.45 3.78
CA ILE A 93 -10.36 -12.57 4.62
C ILE A 93 -10.26 -12.06 6.06
N HIS A 94 -10.97 -12.68 6.99
CA HIS A 94 -10.78 -12.34 8.41
C HIS A 94 -9.50 -12.97 8.95
N ALA A 95 -8.65 -12.16 9.59
CA ALA A 95 -7.40 -12.62 10.17
C ALA A 95 -7.58 -13.76 11.21
N ARG A 96 -8.75 -13.92 11.84
CA ARG A 96 -9.02 -15.06 12.73
C ARG A 96 -8.98 -16.42 12.04
N LYS A 97 -9.22 -16.46 10.72
CA LYS A 97 -9.18 -17.69 9.90
C LYS A 97 -7.77 -18.03 9.38
N THR A 98 -6.78 -17.19 9.64
CA THR A 98 -5.40 -17.40 9.17
C THR A 98 -4.53 -18.00 10.26
N LYS A 99 -3.34 -18.48 9.89
CA LYS A 99 -2.26 -18.84 10.82
C LYS A 99 -1.07 -17.90 10.63
N VAL A 100 -0.39 -17.53 11.72
CA VAL A 100 0.87 -16.78 11.63
C VAL A 100 2.00 -17.77 11.40
N THR A 101 2.91 -17.47 10.47
CA THR A 101 4.13 -18.24 10.27
C THR A 101 5.34 -17.31 10.14
N VAL A 102 6.51 -17.75 10.59
CA VAL A 102 7.78 -17.08 10.35
C VAL A 102 8.26 -17.50 8.96
N ILE A 103 8.72 -16.53 8.15
CA ILE A 103 9.16 -16.81 6.77
C ILE A 103 10.60 -16.36 6.53
N SER A 104 11.22 -16.94 5.51
CA SER A 104 12.57 -16.56 5.07
C SER A 104 12.58 -15.16 4.45
N GLN A 105 13.76 -14.57 4.27
CA GLN A 105 13.89 -13.32 3.50
C GLN A 105 13.47 -13.54 2.05
N ALA A 106 13.82 -14.68 1.44
CA ALA A 106 13.46 -15.00 0.06
C ALA A 106 11.94 -15.06 -0.15
N ASP A 107 11.20 -15.69 0.77
CA ASP A 107 9.74 -15.76 0.69
C ASP A 107 9.09 -14.38 0.86
N ALA A 108 9.62 -13.57 1.79
CA ALA A 108 9.15 -12.21 2.00
C ALA A 108 9.42 -11.35 0.76
N ASP A 109 10.59 -11.50 0.14
CA ASP A 109 10.98 -10.80 -1.07
C ASP A 109 10.04 -11.15 -2.22
N ALA A 110 9.86 -12.44 -2.50
CA ALA A 110 8.95 -12.90 -3.55
C ALA A 110 7.53 -12.35 -3.37
N PHE A 111 7.00 -12.40 -2.15
CA PHE A 111 5.66 -11.90 -1.86
C PHE A 111 5.56 -10.38 -2.02
N LEU A 112 6.50 -9.62 -1.46
CA LEU A 112 6.46 -8.16 -1.47
C LEU A 112 6.77 -7.57 -2.85
N HIS A 113 7.64 -8.20 -3.65
CA HIS A 113 7.84 -7.81 -5.04
C HIS A 113 6.56 -7.92 -5.86
N ALA A 114 5.77 -8.97 -5.63
CA ALA A 114 4.51 -9.17 -6.33
C ALA A 114 3.38 -8.25 -5.82
N ASN A 115 3.36 -7.92 -4.51
CA ASN A 115 2.16 -7.35 -3.87
C ASN A 115 2.33 -5.93 -3.29
N HIS A 116 3.55 -5.39 -3.21
CA HIS A 116 3.82 -4.10 -2.58
C HIS A 116 4.44 -3.12 -3.58
N ILE A 117 3.94 -1.88 -3.61
CA ILE A 117 4.38 -0.86 -4.56
C ILE A 117 5.89 -0.52 -4.40
N GLN A 118 6.39 -0.50 -3.17
CA GLN A 118 7.81 -0.28 -2.86
C GLN A 118 8.63 -1.58 -2.81
N ALA A 119 8.06 -2.70 -3.29
CA ALA A 119 8.66 -4.03 -3.20
C ALA A 119 9.15 -4.39 -1.79
N SER A 120 10.09 -5.34 -1.70
CA SER A 120 10.68 -5.80 -0.45
C SER A 120 11.76 -4.87 0.08
N ALA A 121 12.11 -5.06 1.35
CA ALA A 121 13.23 -4.43 2.02
C ALA A 121 13.85 -5.41 3.03
N LYS A 122 15.13 -5.21 3.37
CA LYS A 122 15.83 -6.04 4.35
C LYS A 122 15.14 -5.94 5.71
N ALA A 123 14.82 -7.08 6.32
CA ALA A 123 14.13 -7.15 7.60
C ALA A 123 14.72 -8.23 8.50
N LYS A 124 14.71 -7.98 9.82
CA LYS A 124 15.17 -8.98 10.80
C LYS A 124 14.09 -10.00 11.08
N TYR A 125 12.85 -9.52 11.25
CA TYR A 125 11.70 -10.35 11.55
C TYR A 125 10.70 -10.26 10.42
N ARG A 126 10.23 -11.43 9.96
CA ARG A 126 9.32 -11.56 8.81
C ARG A 126 8.26 -12.57 9.16
N PHE A 127 7.01 -12.15 9.04
CA PHE A 127 5.87 -12.98 9.36
C PHE A 127 4.86 -12.95 8.23
N ALA A 128 4.25 -14.09 7.96
CA ALA A 128 3.15 -14.23 7.03
C ALA A 128 1.86 -14.62 7.75
N LEU A 129 0.73 -14.22 7.18
CA LEU A 129 -0.56 -14.86 7.42
C LEU A 129 -0.82 -15.86 6.30
N VAL A 130 -1.18 -17.08 6.68
CA VAL A 130 -1.52 -18.16 5.75
C VAL A 130 -2.99 -18.53 5.91
N ALA A 131 -3.72 -18.62 4.79
CA ALA A 131 -5.07 -19.15 4.67
C ALA A 131 -5.08 -20.20 3.55
N ASP A 132 -5.63 -21.39 3.80
CA ASP A 132 -5.73 -22.47 2.80
C ASP A 132 -4.41 -22.72 2.07
N ASN A 133 -3.32 -22.87 2.84
CA ASN A 133 -1.95 -23.06 2.37
C ASN A 133 -1.37 -21.93 1.48
N THR A 134 -2.05 -20.77 1.40
CA THR A 134 -1.64 -19.60 0.63
C THR A 134 -1.23 -18.46 1.56
N ILE A 135 -0.10 -17.80 1.28
CA ILE A 135 0.29 -16.56 1.97
C ILE A 135 -0.65 -15.45 1.51
N VAL A 136 -1.36 -14.84 2.46
CA VAL A 136 -2.36 -13.78 2.18
C VAL A 136 -1.94 -12.41 2.73
N SER A 137 -0.95 -12.36 3.62
CA SER A 137 -0.31 -11.10 4.04
C SER A 137 1.11 -11.36 4.54
N VAL A 138 1.98 -10.36 4.42
CA VAL A 138 3.32 -10.35 4.98
C VAL A 138 3.58 -9.06 5.74
N ALA A 139 4.20 -9.15 6.90
CA ALA A 139 4.74 -8.01 7.66
C ALA A 139 6.22 -8.23 7.97
N CYS A 140 7.02 -7.18 7.78
CA CYS A 140 8.45 -7.17 8.00
C CYS A 140 8.80 -6.10 9.04
N PHE A 141 9.64 -6.46 10.02
CA PHE A 141 10.07 -5.58 11.10
C PHE A 141 11.60 -5.49 11.16
N SER A 142 12.10 -4.32 11.58
CA SER A 142 13.53 -4.10 11.79
C SER A 142 14.06 -4.91 12.97
N ASN A 143 15.38 -4.94 13.11
CA ASN A 143 15.97 -5.37 14.37
C ASN A 143 15.56 -4.44 15.51
N LEU A 144 15.58 -4.93 16.75
CA LEU A 144 15.36 -4.12 17.94
C LEU A 144 16.52 -3.13 18.12
N ARG A 145 16.19 -1.87 18.43
CA ARG A 145 17.15 -0.80 18.72
C ARG A 145 16.92 -0.27 20.12
N LEU A 146 17.99 -0.10 20.90
CA LEU A 146 17.91 0.51 22.22
C LEU A 146 17.66 2.01 22.10
N MET A 147 16.57 2.52 22.68
CA MET A 147 16.26 3.95 22.71
C MET A 147 16.75 4.56 24.02
N ARG A 148 18.02 4.93 24.09
CA ARG A 148 18.66 5.45 25.31
C ARG A 148 17.92 6.62 25.96
N LYS A 149 17.24 7.45 25.16
CA LYS A 149 16.44 8.59 25.65
C LYS A 149 15.15 8.19 26.37
N MET A 150 14.65 6.97 26.18
CA MET A 150 13.40 6.47 26.76
C MET A 150 13.61 5.62 28.03
N GLY A 151 14.86 5.24 28.32
CA GLY A 151 15.24 4.45 29.50
C GLY A 151 16.33 3.42 29.21
N PRO A 152 16.96 2.86 30.25
CA PRO A 152 18.14 1.99 30.11
C PRO A 152 17.85 0.64 29.42
N ALA A 153 16.59 0.21 29.35
CA ALA A 153 16.18 -1.06 28.76
C ALA A 153 15.10 -0.94 27.67
N TYR A 154 14.67 0.28 27.32
CA TYR A 154 13.62 0.48 26.33
C TYR A 154 14.16 0.20 24.93
N LYS A 155 13.51 -0.72 24.21
CA LYS A 155 13.84 -1.02 22.81
C LYS A 155 12.73 -0.48 21.90
N SER A 156 12.97 -0.50 20.61
CA SER A 156 11.92 -0.30 19.62
C SER A 156 12.30 -0.99 18.31
N ALA A 157 11.31 -1.22 17.46
CA ALA A 157 11.52 -1.64 16.09
C ALA A 157 10.56 -0.91 15.16
N GLU A 158 10.96 -0.82 13.91
CA GLU A 158 10.19 -0.22 12.82
C GLU A 158 9.41 -1.31 12.09
N VAL A 159 8.19 -0.98 11.69
CA VAL A 159 7.48 -1.72 10.64
C VAL A 159 8.07 -1.28 9.31
N ILE A 160 8.77 -2.20 8.64
CA ILE A 160 9.43 -1.88 7.37
C ILE A 160 8.43 -1.98 6.22
N ARG A 161 7.68 -3.09 6.16
CA ARG A 161 6.71 -3.36 5.10
C ARG A 161 5.53 -4.12 5.65
N PHE A 162 4.36 -3.84 5.09
CA PHE A 162 3.17 -4.67 5.22
C PHE A 162 2.44 -4.70 3.88
N ALA A 163 2.06 -5.89 3.41
CA ALA A 163 1.23 -6.05 2.23
C ALA A 163 0.23 -7.19 2.44
N SER A 164 -0.94 -7.06 1.82
CA SER A 164 -1.85 -8.18 1.58
C SER A 164 -1.70 -8.65 0.15
N LEU A 165 -2.12 -9.89 -0.13
CA LEU A 165 -2.19 -10.42 -1.48
C LEU A 165 -3.11 -9.51 -2.34
N ILE A 166 -2.68 -9.12 -3.53
CA ILE A 166 -3.46 -8.26 -4.43
C ILE A 166 -4.83 -8.90 -4.69
N GLY A 167 -5.88 -8.07 -4.68
CA GLY A 167 -7.27 -8.49 -4.78
C GLY A 167 -7.88 -8.98 -3.46
N TYR A 168 -7.12 -8.97 -2.36
CA TYR A 168 -7.60 -9.35 -1.04
C TYR A 168 -7.39 -8.27 0.02
N THR A 169 -8.34 -8.17 0.93
CA THR A 169 -8.25 -7.38 2.15
C THR A 169 -8.29 -8.31 3.35
N VAL A 170 -7.20 -8.37 4.12
CA VAL A 170 -7.14 -9.20 5.33
C VAL A 170 -7.53 -8.37 6.55
N THR A 171 -8.81 -8.38 6.90
CA THR A 171 -9.37 -7.61 8.02
C THR A 171 -8.74 -8.04 9.35
N GLY A 172 -8.05 -7.10 10.01
CA GLY A 172 -7.26 -7.34 11.22
C GLY A 172 -5.90 -8.02 10.98
N GLY A 173 -5.48 -8.17 9.72
CA GLY A 173 -4.27 -8.90 9.34
C GLY A 173 -3.01 -8.27 9.90
N PHE A 174 -2.80 -6.97 9.65
CA PHE A 174 -1.68 -6.22 10.22
C PHE A 174 -1.66 -6.28 11.75
N SER A 175 -2.80 -6.03 12.41
CA SER A 175 -2.88 -6.08 13.87
C SER A 175 -2.53 -7.45 14.45
N LYS A 176 -2.88 -8.54 13.76
CA LYS A 176 -2.52 -9.90 14.18
C LYS A 176 -1.01 -10.14 14.10
N LEU A 177 -0.37 -9.72 13.01
CA LEU A 177 1.08 -9.83 12.83
C LEU A 177 1.84 -8.94 13.82
N MET A 178 1.35 -7.71 14.04
CA MET A 178 1.89 -6.78 15.03
C MET A 178 1.82 -7.35 16.44
N LYS A 179 0.66 -7.87 16.86
CA LYS A 179 0.50 -8.51 18.18
C LYS A 179 1.40 -9.73 18.34
N TYR A 180 1.58 -10.51 17.27
CA TYR A 180 2.52 -11.62 17.27
C TYR A 180 3.95 -11.14 17.49
N PHE A 181 4.40 -10.11 16.77
CA PHE A 181 5.72 -9.50 16.95
C PHE A 181 5.92 -9.00 18.38
N ILE A 182 4.98 -8.20 18.91
CA ILE A 182 5.06 -7.65 20.27
C ILE A 182 5.18 -8.76 21.32
N ARG A 183 4.37 -9.81 21.21
CA ARG A 183 4.38 -10.93 22.17
C ARG A 183 5.72 -11.67 22.22
N HIS A 184 6.39 -11.82 21.08
CA HIS A 184 7.62 -12.63 21.00
C HIS A 184 8.89 -11.82 21.24
N TYR A 185 8.88 -10.51 20.97
CA TYR A 185 10.08 -9.69 21.00
C TYR A 185 10.04 -8.56 22.03
N SER A 186 8.87 -8.26 22.61
CA SER A 186 8.66 -7.17 23.57
C SER A 186 9.43 -5.91 23.17
N PRO A 187 9.15 -5.39 21.94
CA PRO A 187 9.90 -4.29 21.36
C PRO A 187 9.83 -3.07 22.26
#